data_AF-A0A3B6H532-F1
#
_entry.id   AF-A0A3B6H532-F1
#
_cell.length_a   1.000
_cell.length_b   1.000
_cell.length_c   1.000
_cell.angle_alpha   90.00
_cell.angle_beta   90.00
_cell.angle_gamma   90.00
#
_symmetry.space_group_name_H-M   'P 1'
#
loop_
_entity.id
_entity.type
_entity.pdbx_description
1 polymer ?
#
loop_
_entity_poly.entity_id
_entity_poly.type
_entity_poly.pdbx_seq_one_letter_code
_entity_poly.pdbx_strand_id
1 'polypeptide(L)'
;MDATALHYENQKLVQQLEAQKSEMHLLEAKFKELRNEQSSYDNALISLDKMWNQLVDDLILLGVRFGGGLNNLPALDHEELSQESIESCPSEEIFLFMLLKSNNYGKKDDNTLLEFAEEALALRRSATLALMRSLQEAIAAQQARSEHLSLALNGEKSNEDVVVALQNHNDHLKEVIGNVREAISIVNEKHKRYLDEIEAFKSSYSKELQEIKHLSGELEETMAELEESRRKLVILQLQRHGSSLMNMSGPNAVNGAVSADKSSDENMGWGDLKDAVDEAKTLAGNRLLELHETQEDNLILSNQLEDLQAQLKDDNYVFTSKPYTILSDQLHHLNAEIERYKGLVEVLQNDKNQFLQREKEMCAKGESVDNIKQSITAYEAKIEELEHQILKSMAEKNDLEIKVEESLQDSGKKDFKDEIHVMAAALSKEMEMMENQLNRSKDAASEALALREEAESLRTLLAKKISEQKEISDRYNAQVSEIKSLKELIETLEKENQELEFIVDMYGKECSESRTITEIKESENRARKQAEYLRTSLEEHSLELRVKAANEAETACQRRLCIAEAELEELRTDVDASERDVLELKEAIRIKEAEGDAYISEIETIGQAYEDMQTQNQHLLQQVADRDDFNIKIV
;
A
#
# COMPACT_ATOMS: atom_id res chain seq x y z
N MET A 1 16.93 26.84 82.13
CA MET A 1 16.00 26.63 81.01
C MET A 1 15.41 25.26 81.15
N ASP A 2 14.09 25.13 81.09
CA ASP A 2 13.39 23.88 81.37
C ASP A 2 13.40 22.98 80.12
N ALA A 3 13.87 21.74 80.25
CA ALA A 3 14.07 20.82 79.12
C ALA A 3 12.77 20.48 78.39
N THR A 4 11.65 20.56 79.12
CA THR A 4 10.29 20.38 78.61
C THR A 4 9.85 21.52 77.69
N ALA A 5 10.21 22.77 78.01
CA ALA A 5 9.91 23.93 77.18
C ALA A 5 10.69 23.89 75.86
N LEU A 6 11.96 23.45 75.92
CA LEU A 6 12.82 23.31 74.74
C LEU A 6 12.40 22.13 73.84
N HIS A 7 11.86 21.07 74.43
CA HIS A 7 11.27 19.96 73.68
C HIS A 7 9.99 20.39 72.95
N TYR A 8 9.12 21.16 73.62
CA TYR A 8 7.90 21.71 73.02
C TYR A 8 8.21 22.68 71.86
N GLU A 9 9.21 23.55 72.03
CA GLU A 9 9.62 24.49 70.99
C GLU A 9 10.25 23.77 69.77
N ASN A 10 11.09 22.75 70.01
CA ASN A 10 11.59 21.89 68.93
C ASN A 10 10.49 21.13 68.21
N GLN A 11 9.50 20.59 68.94
CA GLN A 11 8.37 19.89 68.32
C GLN A 11 7.55 20.84 67.43
N LYS A 12 7.36 22.09 67.85
CA LYS A 12 6.67 23.12 67.06
C LYS A 12 7.46 23.50 65.80
N LEU A 13 8.79 23.64 65.90
CA LEU A 13 9.65 23.90 64.73
C LEU A 13 9.64 22.73 63.74
N VAL A 14 9.67 21.48 64.22
CA VAL A 14 9.55 20.29 63.37
C VAL A 14 8.21 20.29 62.64
N GLN A 15 7.10 20.57 63.33
CA GLN A 15 5.78 20.67 62.69
C GLN A 15 5.71 21.78 61.63
N GLN A 16 6.34 22.94 61.88
CA GLN A 16 6.42 24.02 60.89
C GLN A 16 7.28 23.62 59.67
N LEU A 17 8.37 22.91 59.89
CA LEU A 17 9.26 22.43 58.84
C LEU A 17 8.59 21.35 57.99
N GLU A 18 7.84 20.43 58.62
CA GLU A 18 7.01 19.43 57.94
C GLU A 18 5.93 20.09 57.07
N ALA A 19 5.27 21.13 57.60
CA ALA A 19 4.27 21.91 56.87
C ALA A 19 4.88 22.63 55.65
N GLN A 20 6.03 23.30 55.82
CA GLN A 20 6.74 23.96 54.71
C GLN A 20 7.23 22.96 53.65
N LYS A 21 7.72 21.78 54.05
CA LYS A 21 8.08 20.71 53.11
C LYS A 21 6.86 20.24 52.31
N SER A 22 5.71 20.09 52.96
CA SER A 22 4.48 19.68 52.27
C SER A 22 4.01 20.74 51.26
N GLU A 23 4.10 22.02 51.60
CA GLU A 23 3.77 23.14 50.72
C GLU A 23 4.75 23.23 49.53
N MET A 24 6.05 23.05 49.79
CA MET A 24 7.09 22.99 48.76
C MET A 24 6.83 21.85 47.77
N HIS A 25 6.53 20.65 48.24
CA HIS A 25 6.20 19.53 47.36
C HIS A 25 4.93 19.76 46.54
N LEU A 26 3.93 20.45 47.11
CA LEU A 26 2.70 20.81 46.38
C LEU A 26 2.97 21.86 45.30
N LEU A 27 3.80 22.86 45.58
CA LEU A 27 4.25 23.85 44.58
C LEU A 27 5.12 23.21 43.50
N GLU A 28 6.01 22.29 43.86
CA GLU A 28 6.86 21.55 42.91
C GLU A 28 6.01 20.65 41.99
N ALA A 29 4.99 19.99 42.54
CA ALA A 29 4.01 19.25 41.75
C ALA A 29 3.24 20.16 40.77
N LYS A 30 2.76 21.31 41.26
CA LYS A 30 2.06 22.29 40.41
C LYS A 30 2.96 22.89 39.33
N PHE A 31 4.23 23.15 39.64
CA PHE A 31 5.20 23.64 38.66
C PHE A 31 5.50 22.59 37.59
N LYS A 32 5.61 21.32 37.98
CA LYS A 32 5.75 20.20 37.02
C LYS A 32 4.52 20.07 36.12
N GLU A 33 3.31 20.23 36.67
CA GLU A 33 2.05 20.22 35.91
C GLU A 33 2.03 21.35 34.88
N LEU A 34 2.31 22.60 35.29
CA LEU A 34 2.38 23.75 34.39
C LEU A 34 3.44 23.58 33.29
N ARG A 35 4.62 23.03 33.62
CA ARG A 35 5.67 22.74 32.63
C ARG A 35 5.20 21.69 31.62
N ASN A 36 4.49 20.66 32.06
CA ASN A 36 3.95 19.65 31.16
C ASN A 36 2.88 20.25 30.25
N GLU A 37 1.98 21.08 30.78
CA GLU A 37 0.98 21.80 29.98
C GLU A 37 1.65 22.70 28.94
N GLN A 38 2.64 23.51 29.35
CA GLN A 38 3.42 24.37 28.45
C GLN A 38 4.09 23.55 27.34
N SER A 39 4.75 22.44 27.67
CA SER A 39 5.35 21.55 26.68
C SER A 39 4.31 20.97 25.69
N SER A 40 3.09 20.71 26.15
CA SER A 40 2.00 20.26 25.29
C SER A 40 1.55 21.36 24.34
N TYR A 41 1.47 22.60 24.82
CA TYR A 41 1.17 23.76 23.97
C TYR A 41 2.27 24.00 22.94
N ASP A 42 3.54 23.97 23.34
CA ASP A 42 4.68 24.15 22.44
C ASP A 42 4.70 23.08 21.34
N ASN A 43 4.47 21.81 21.70
CA ASN A 43 4.35 20.72 20.74
C ASN A 43 3.19 20.92 19.75
N ALA A 44 2.06 21.44 20.21
CA ALA A 44 0.93 21.76 19.35
C ALA A 44 1.27 22.90 18.38
N LEU A 45 1.99 23.92 18.83
CA LEU A 45 2.43 25.05 18.01
C LEU A 45 3.50 24.66 16.99
N ILE A 46 4.46 23.81 17.36
CA ILE A 46 5.42 23.18 16.43
C ILE A 46 4.66 22.42 15.34
N SER A 47 3.66 21.64 15.73
CA SER A 47 2.85 20.87 14.79
C SER A 47 2.06 21.77 13.84
N LEU A 48 1.51 22.87 14.35
CA LEU A 48 0.80 23.87 13.56
C LEU A 48 1.72 24.56 12.54
N ASP A 49 2.93 24.93 12.95
CA ASP A 49 3.92 25.52 12.05
C ASP A 49 4.32 24.57 10.91
N LYS A 50 4.57 23.30 11.24
CA LYS A 50 4.86 22.25 10.26
C LYS A 50 3.72 22.07 9.25
N MET A 51 2.48 22.02 9.74
CA MET A 51 1.30 21.93 8.85
C MET A 51 1.14 23.17 7.98
N TRP A 52 1.46 24.36 8.48
CA TRP A 52 1.40 25.58 7.68
C TRP A 52 2.50 25.64 6.61
N ASN A 53 3.73 25.22 6.94
CA ASN A 53 4.82 25.11 5.97
C ASN A 53 4.47 24.09 4.87
N GLN A 54 3.90 22.93 5.24
CA GLN A 54 3.41 21.96 4.28
C GLN A 54 2.33 22.55 3.36
N LEU A 55 1.38 23.32 3.91
CA LEU A 55 0.36 24.00 3.11
C LEU A 55 0.98 24.97 2.10
N VAL A 56 2.01 25.72 2.51
CA VAL A 56 2.73 26.64 1.62
C VAL A 56 3.44 25.88 0.51
N ASP A 57 4.19 24.83 0.84
CA ASP A 57 4.88 23.96 -0.12
C ASP A 57 3.90 23.35 -1.12
N ASP A 58 2.78 22.82 -0.63
CA ASP A 58 1.71 22.23 -1.46
C ASP A 58 1.12 23.28 -2.41
N LEU A 59 0.79 24.48 -1.92
CA LEU A 59 0.25 25.56 -2.76
C LEU A 59 1.21 25.95 -3.88
N ILE A 60 2.51 26.01 -3.61
CA ILE A 60 3.53 26.34 -4.62
C ILE A 60 3.66 25.19 -5.63
N LEU A 61 3.76 23.94 -5.17
CA LEU A 61 3.86 22.77 -6.05
C LEU A 61 2.63 22.59 -6.93
N LEU A 62 1.43 22.79 -6.38
CA LEU A 62 0.19 22.82 -7.16
C LEU A 62 0.20 23.97 -8.17
N GLY A 63 0.66 25.16 -7.77
CA GLY A 63 0.79 26.30 -8.67
C GLY A 63 1.68 25.99 -9.88
N VAL A 64 2.84 25.37 -9.64
CA VAL A 64 3.77 24.94 -10.71
C VAL A 64 3.12 23.90 -11.63
N ARG A 65 2.35 22.94 -11.09
CA ARG A 65 1.64 21.93 -11.91
C ARG A 65 0.59 22.53 -12.85
N PHE A 66 -0.06 23.62 -12.43
CA PHE A 66 -1.03 24.35 -13.26
C PHE A 66 -0.36 25.41 -14.17
N GLY A 67 0.96 25.42 -14.26
CA GLY A 67 1.70 26.36 -15.11
C GLY A 67 1.77 27.78 -14.56
N GLY A 68 1.65 27.93 -13.24
CA GLY A 68 2.00 29.16 -12.55
C GLY A 68 3.49 29.48 -12.67
N GLY A 69 3.82 30.78 -12.64
CA GLY A 69 5.20 31.26 -12.80
C GLY A 69 6.13 30.91 -11.64
N LEU A 70 7.43 30.97 -11.91
CA LEU A 70 8.53 30.61 -10.99
C LEU A 70 8.69 31.55 -9.78
N ASN A 71 7.97 32.67 -9.74
CA ASN A 71 8.17 33.76 -8.76
C ASN A 71 8.01 33.30 -7.30
N ASN A 72 7.26 32.21 -7.07
CA ASN A 72 6.98 31.67 -5.75
C ASN A 72 7.89 30.48 -5.38
N LEU A 73 8.74 29.99 -6.29
CA LEU A 73 9.65 28.85 -6.04
C LEU A 73 10.69 29.09 -4.94
N PRO A 74 11.27 30.30 -4.77
CA PRO A 74 12.17 30.56 -3.64
C PRO A 74 11.50 30.34 -2.29
N ALA A 75 10.17 30.36 -2.23
CA ALA A 75 9.42 30.02 -1.03
C ALA A 75 9.29 28.50 -0.78
N LEU A 76 9.84 27.62 -1.62
CA LEU A 76 10.06 26.21 -1.25
C LEU A 76 11.36 26.00 -0.48
N ASP A 77 12.33 26.91 -0.62
CA ASP A 77 13.63 26.86 0.04
C ASP A 77 13.60 27.55 1.41
N HIS A 78 12.58 27.23 2.20
CA HIS A 78 12.43 27.72 3.55
C HIS A 78 13.30 26.88 4.51
N GLU A 79 14.23 27.53 5.22
CA GLU A 79 15.08 26.87 6.23
C GLU A 79 14.22 26.38 7.41
N GLU A 80 14.14 25.07 7.64
CA GLU A 80 13.42 24.50 8.78
C GLU A 80 14.34 24.54 10.02
N LEU A 81 13.83 25.06 11.13
CA LEU A 81 14.63 25.26 12.34
C LEU A 81 15.09 23.92 12.92
N SER A 82 16.41 23.78 13.13
CA SER A 82 16.98 22.61 13.79
C SER A 82 16.54 22.50 15.25
N GLN A 83 16.42 21.27 15.77
CA GLN A 83 16.00 21.02 17.15
C GLN A 83 16.99 21.60 18.17
N GLU A 84 18.28 21.66 17.83
CA GLU A 84 19.34 22.27 18.65
C GLU A 84 19.16 23.78 18.85
N SER A 85 18.67 24.51 17.83
CA SER A 85 18.36 25.94 17.96
C SER A 85 17.17 26.22 18.90
N ILE A 86 16.22 25.29 18.99
CA ILE A 86 15.02 25.43 19.82
C ILE A 86 15.33 25.17 21.30
N GLU A 87 16.25 24.25 21.61
CA GLU A 87 16.67 23.95 22.99
C GLU A 87 17.36 25.13 23.71
N SER A 88 17.88 26.10 22.95
CA SER A 88 18.52 27.31 23.48
C SER A 88 17.54 28.44 23.82
N CYS A 89 16.27 28.33 23.42
CA CYS A 89 15.26 29.38 23.54
C CYS A 89 14.42 29.19 24.83
N PRO A 90 14.13 30.25 25.61
CA PRO A 90 13.18 30.17 26.74
C PRO A 90 11.82 29.65 26.25
N SER A 91 11.18 28.79 27.05
CA SER A 91 9.91 28.14 26.71
C SER A 91 8.77 29.12 26.40
N GLU A 92 8.89 30.37 26.83
CA GLU A 92 7.92 31.44 26.60
C GLU A 92 8.06 32.07 25.19
N GLU A 93 9.22 31.91 24.55
CA GLU A 93 9.58 32.59 23.29
C GLU A 93 9.64 31.65 22.08
N ILE A 94 9.52 30.32 22.29
CA ILE A 94 9.58 29.27 21.26
C ILE A 94 8.59 29.52 20.12
N PHE A 95 7.35 29.89 20.45
CA PHE A 95 6.33 30.17 19.44
C PHE A 95 6.66 31.35 18.53
N LEU A 96 7.14 32.43 19.14
CA LEU A 96 7.52 33.66 18.47
C LEU A 96 8.75 33.42 17.58
N PHE A 97 9.75 32.69 18.11
CA PHE A 97 10.93 32.26 17.36
C PHE A 97 10.57 31.42 16.12
N MET A 98 9.66 30.44 16.27
CA MET A 98 9.17 29.61 15.16
C MET A 98 8.40 30.41 14.10
N LEU A 99 7.58 31.37 14.53
CA LEU A 99 6.75 32.16 13.62
C LEU A 99 7.58 33.06 12.69
N LEU A 100 8.72 33.56 13.17
CA LEU A 100 9.44 34.69 12.58
C LEU A 100 10.77 34.34 11.94
N LYS A 101 11.34 33.15 12.20
CA LYS A 101 12.67 32.74 11.71
C LYS A 101 13.73 33.83 11.87
N SER A 102 13.68 34.60 12.96
CA SER A 102 14.57 35.76 13.18
C SER A 102 15.41 35.54 14.43
N ASN A 103 16.73 35.47 14.25
CA ASN A 103 17.74 35.40 15.32
C ASN A 103 17.88 36.71 16.13
N ASN A 104 17.04 37.72 15.89
CA ASN A 104 17.16 39.03 16.54
C ASN A 104 16.05 39.27 17.58
N TYR A 105 16.05 38.48 18.65
CA TYR A 105 15.33 38.83 19.88
C TYR A 105 16.20 39.74 20.75
N GLY A 106 16.28 41.01 20.34
CA GLY A 106 16.75 42.06 21.23
C GLY A 106 15.63 42.42 22.21
N LYS A 107 15.86 42.19 23.51
CA LYS A 107 14.99 42.52 24.65
C LYS A 107 14.05 43.70 24.35
N LYS A 108 12.77 43.42 24.11
CA LYS A 108 11.70 44.42 24.01
C LYS A 108 10.59 44.07 24.99
N ASP A 109 9.96 45.10 25.55
CA ASP A 109 8.94 45.02 26.60
C ASP A 109 7.77 44.10 26.21
N ASP A 110 7.23 43.36 27.19
CA ASP A 110 6.20 42.32 27.03
C ASP A 110 4.95 42.73 26.22
N ASN A 111 4.54 44.00 26.30
CA ASN A 111 3.39 44.51 25.54
C ASN A 111 3.65 44.62 24.02
N THR A 112 4.91 44.61 23.59
CA THR A 112 5.27 44.69 22.15
C THR A 112 5.40 43.32 21.49
N LEU A 113 5.46 42.22 22.27
CA LEU A 113 5.57 40.86 21.74
C LEU A 113 4.26 40.36 21.14
N LEU A 114 3.11 40.69 21.76
CA LEU A 114 1.80 40.29 21.26
C LEU A 114 1.45 41.00 19.94
N GLU A 115 1.61 42.32 19.88
CA GLU A 115 1.37 43.10 18.64
C GLU A 115 2.29 42.63 17.50
N PHE A 116 3.55 42.27 17.82
CA PHE A 116 4.50 41.75 16.85
C PHE A 116 4.16 40.33 16.37
N ALA A 117 3.71 39.44 17.26
CA ALA A 117 3.21 38.12 16.88
C ALA A 117 1.98 38.22 15.97
N GLU A 118 1.06 39.13 16.27
CA GLU A 118 -0.12 39.39 15.44
C GLU A 118 0.26 39.92 14.06
N GLU A 119 1.22 40.85 13.96
CA GLU A 119 1.71 41.38 12.69
C GLU A 119 2.40 40.29 11.85
N ALA A 120 3.22 39.45 12.48
CA ALA A 120 3.90 38.33 11.81
C ALA A 120 2.91 37.27 11.29
N LEU A 121 1.89 36.92 12.09
CA LEU A 121 0.80 36.04 11.67
C LEU A 121 0.00 36.66 10.52
N ALA A 122 -0.27 37.96 10.58
CA ALA A 122 -0.97 38.68 9.52
C ALA A 122 -0.17 38.68 8.21
N LEU A 123 1.15 38.91 8.28
CA LEU A 123 2.05 38.83 7.13
C LEU A 123 2.06 37.43 6.52
N ARG A 124 2.27 36.38 7.33
CA ARG A 124 2.28 34.99 6.85
C ARG A 124 0.93 34.59 6.24
N ARG A 125 -0.18 34.99 6.86
CA ARG A 125 -1.54 34.81 6.30
C ARG A 125 -1.70 35.53 4.97
N SER A 126 -1.24 36.77 4.87
CA SER A 126 -1.34 37.56 3.64
C SER A 126 -0.53 36.94 2.49
N ALA A 127 0.68 36.43 2.77
CA ALA A 127 1.51 35.73 1.81
C ALA A 127 0.85 34.43 1.35
N THR A 128 0.31 33.65 2.29
CA THR A 128 -0.41 32.40 1.97
C THR A 128 -1.64 32.69 1.09
N LEU A 129 -2.40 33.75 1.39
CA LEU A 129 -3.54 34.17 0.55
C LEU A 129 -3.10 34.64 -0.85
N ALA A 130 -1.94 35.28 -0.97
CA ALA A 130 -1.38 35.66 -2.27
C ALA A 130 -1.02 34.41 -3.09
N LEU A 131 -0.42 33.39 -2.46
CA LEU A 131 -0.16 32.09 -3.11
C LEU A 131 -1.46 31.44 -3.59
N MET A 132 -2.50 31.40 -2.75
CA MET A 132 -3.81 30.85 -3.14
C MET A 132 -4.43 31.59 -4.33
N ARG A 133 -4.32 32.93 -4.40
CA ARG A 133 -4.78 33.70 -5.58
C ARG A 133 -3.97 33.35 -6.82
N SER A 134 -2.64 33.25 -6.70
CA SER A 134 -1.78 32.88 -7.83
C SER A 134 -2.10 31.47 -8.37
N LEU A 135 -2.44 30.53 -7.48
CA LEU A 135 -2.92 29.20 -7.86
C LEU A 135 -4.27 29.27 -8.58
N GLN A 136 -5.21 30.07 -8.07
CA GLN A 136 -6.51 30.28 -8.72
C GLN A 136 -6.35 30.87 -10.13
N GLU A 137 -5.46 31.85 -10.29
CA GLU A 137 -5.13 32.44 -11.59
C GLU A 137 -4.49 31.43 -12.54
N ALA A 138 -3.57 30.60 -12.06
CA ALA A 138 -2.96 29.52 -12.84
C ALA A 138 -3.99 28.49 -13.32
N ILE A 139 -4.91 28.08 -12.43
CA ILE A 139 -6.00 27.16 -12.78
C ILE A 139 -6.91 27.79 -13.84
N ALA A 140 -7.31 29.06 -13.68
CA ALA A 140 -8.14 29.76 -14.63
C ALA A 140 -7.45 29.91 -16.00
N ALA A 141 -6.15 30.22 -16.02
CA ALA A 141 -5.36 30.31 -17.23
C ALA A 141 -5.27 28.95 -17.96
N GLN A 142 -5.07 27.86 -17.21
CA GLN A 142 -5.04 26.51 -17.78
C GLN A 142 -6.40 26.08 -18.32
N GLN A 143 -7.49 26.40 -17.62
CA GLN A 143 -8.85 26.15 -18.09
C GLN A 143 -9.15 26.89 -19.38
N ALA A 144 -8.87 28.20 -19.45
CA ALA A 144 -9.06 29.00 -20.65
C ALA A 144 -8.26 28.47 -21.85
N ARG A 145 -7.03 27.96 -21.62
CA ARG A 145 -6.20 27.32 -22.65
C ARG A 145 -6.80 26.00 -23.13
N SER A 146 -7.28 25.16 -22.20
CA SER A 146 -7.95 23.91 -22.53
C SER A 146 -9.23 24.13 -23.33
N GLU A 147 -10.00 25.17 -22.98
CA GLU A 147 -11.19 25.58 -23.73
C GLU A 147 -10.83 26.11 -25.11
N HIS A 148 -9.78 26.93 -25.24
CA HIS A 148 -9.27 27.38 -26.52
C HIS A 148 -8.85 26.22 -27.43
N LEU A 149 -8.17 25.21 -26.89
CA LEU A 149 -7.80 23.99 -27.63
C LEU A 149 -9.04 23.20 -28.05
N SER A 150 -10.02 23.00 -27.15
CA SER A 150 -11.27 22.31 -27.45
C SER A 150 -12.06 23.02 -28.56
N LEU A 151 -12.15 24.36 -28.52
CA LEU A 151 -12.78 25.16 -29.56
C LEU A 151 -12.02 25.12 -30.88
N ALA A 152 -10.69 24.98 -30.85
CA ALA A 152 -9.89 24.81 -32.05
C ALA A 152 -10.13 23.45 -32.70
N LEU A 153 -10.22 22.38 -31.90
CA LEU A 153 -10.43 21.00 -32.38
C LEU A 153 -11.86 20.72 -32.86
N ASN A 154 -12.87 21.37 -32.27
CA ASN A 154 -14.28 21.13 -32.55
C ASN A 154 -14.91 22.12 -33.56
N GLY A 155 -14.23 23.21 -33.89
CA GLY A 155 -14.74 24.21 -34.83
C GLY A 155 -14.46 23.87 -36.29
N GLU A 156 -15.24 24.44 -37.23
CA GLU A 156 -14.92 24.51 -38.67
C GLU A 156 -13.73 25.47 -38.92
N LYS A 157 -12.62 25.30 -38.19
CA LYS A 157 -11.42 26.11 -38.35
C LYS A 157 -10.47 25.47 -39.37
N SER A 158 -9.57 26.28 -39.92
CA SER A 158 -8.58 25.78 -40.87
C SER A 158 -7.63 24.79 -40.19
N ASN A 159 -7.09 23.83 -40.94
CA ASN A 159 -6.10 22.89 -40.41
C ASN A 159 -4.86 23.61 -39.84
N GLU A 160 -4.53 24.80 -40.35
CA GLU A 160 -3.45 25.65 -39.84
C GLU A 160 -3.75 26.20 -38.44
N ASP A 161 -4.99 26.63 -38.18
CA ASP A 161 -5.42 27.11 -36.86
C ASP A 161 -5.37 26.01 -35.79
N VAL A 162 -5.69 24.78 -36.18
CA VAL A 162 -5.59 23.59 -35.31
C VAL A 162 -4.14 23.28 -34.98
N VAL A 163 -3.25 23.32 -35.98
CA VAL A 163 -1.81 23.09 -35.78
C VAL A 163 -1.20 24.16 -34.88
N VAL A 164 -1.56 25.44 -35.06
CA VAL A 164 -1.08 26.53 -34.20
C VAL A 164 -1.61 26.38 -32.77
N ALA A 165 -2.88 26.00 -32.58
CA ALA A 165 -3.45 25.76 -31.25
C ALA A 165 -2.76 24.59 -30.53
N LEU A 166 -2.48 23.49 -31.23
CA LEU A 166 -1.73 22.35 -30.70
C LEU A 166 -0.28 22.72 -30.37
N GLN A 167 0.39 23.48 -31.22
CA GLN A 167 1.75 23.94 -30.98
C GLN A 167 1.83 24.85 -29.74
N ASN A 168 0.91 25.80 -29.60
CA ASN A 168 0.83 26.68 -28.44
C ASN A 168 0.57 25.89 -27.14
N HIS A 169 -0.30 24.86 -27.18
CA HIS A 169 -0.53 23.99 -26.04
C HIS A 169 0.71 23.15 -25.69
N ASN A 170 1.40 22.61 -26.70
CA ASN A 170 2.62 21.84 -26.53
C ASN A 170 3.77 22.69 -25.96
N ASP A 171 3.94 23.93 -26.43
CA ASP A 171 4.97 24.83 -25.92
C ASP A 171 4.70 25.27 -24.48
N HIS A 172 3.43 25.44 -24.11
CA HIS A 172 3.06 25.62 -22.70
C HIS A 172 3.36 24.37 -21.85
N LEU A 173 3.03 23.16 -22.32
CA LEU A 173 3.37 21.94 -21.59
C LEU A 173 4.87 21.79 -21.37
N LYS A 174 5.71 22.19 -22.34
CA LYS A 174 7.17 22.23 -22.17
C LYS A 174 7.60 23.22 -21.08
N GLU A 175 6.97 24.39 -21.02
CA GLU A 175 7.19 25.37 -19.96
C GLU A 175 6.81 24.80 -18.58
N VAL A 176 5.63 24.17 -18.44
CA VAL A 176 5.21 23.50 -17.20
C VAL A 176 6.22 22.42 -16.79
N ILE A 177 6.67 21.59 -17.73
CA ILE A 177 7.68 20.56 -17.48
C ILE A 177 9.00 21.19 -17.01
N GLY A 178 9.41 22.31 -17.60
CA GLY A 178 10.57 23.09 -17.17
C GLY A 178 10.44 23.56 -15.71
N ASN A 179 9.31 24.19 -15.39
CA ASN A 179 9.02 24.70 -14.05
C ASN A 179 8.96 23.56 -13.01
N VAL A 180 8.36 22.42 -13.36
CA VAL A 180 8.32 21.23 -12.51
C VAL A 180 9.73 20.67 -12.26
N ARG A 181 10.59 20.63 -13.27
CA ARG A 181 11.99 20.18 -13.09
C ARG A 181 12.76 21.07 -12.12
N GLU A 182 12.56 22.38 -12.18
CA GLU A 182 13.18 23.32 -11.25
C GLU A 182 12.65 23.14 -9.82
N ALA A 183 11.33 22.99 -9.65
CA ALA A 183 10.73 22.66 -8.35
C ALA A 183 11.31 21.36 -7.76
N ILE A 184 11.44 20.32 -8.58
CA ILE A 184 12.05 19.04 -8.18
C ILE A 184 13.52 19.24 -7.78
N SER A 185 14.27 20.10 -8.48
CA SER A 185 15.66 20.39 -8.13
C SER A 185 15.77 21.03 -6.74
N ILE A 186 14.90 21.99 -6.42
CA ILE A 186 14.86 22.65 -5.10
C ILE A 186 14.52 21.62 -4.00
N VAL A 187 13.49 20.80 -4.22
CA VAL A 187 13.08 19.76 -3.28
C VAL A 187 14.18 18.71 -3.07
N ASN A 188 14.87 18.29 -4.13
CA ASN A 188 15.98 17.34 -4.03
C ASN A 188 17.16 17.92 -3.24
N GLU A 189 17.49 19.20 -3.43
CA GLU A 189 18.53 19.86 -2.64
C GLU A 189 18.14 19.97 -1.16
N LYS A 190 16.85 20.21 -0.86
CA LYS A 190 16.31 20.16 0.50
C LYS A 190 16.43 18.75 1.11
N HIS A 191 16.04 17.70 0.38
CA HIS A 191 16.21 16.32 0.84
C HIS A 191 17.67 15.95 1.10
N LYS A 192 18.59 16.41 0.25
CA LYS A 192 20.01 16.19 0.44
C LYS A 192 20.53 16.84 1.73
N ARG A 193 20.15 18.10 2.00
CA ARG A 193 20.47 18.78 3.26
C ARG A 193 19.94 18.01 4.47
N TYR A 194 18.71 17.50 4.44
CA TYR A 194 18.18 16.69 5.53
C TYR A 194 18.92 15.37 5.73
N LEU A 195 19.34 14.71 4.66
CA LEU A 195 20.16 13.51 4.76
C LEU A 195 21.50 13.82 5.45
N ASP A 196 22.13 14.94 5.07
CA ASP A 196 23.37 15.40 5.67
C ASP A 196 23.18 15.74 7.17
N GLU A 197 22.08 16.43 7.54
CA GLU A 197 21.72 16.73 8.93
C GLU A 197 21.44 15.47 9.77
N ILE A 198 20.69 14.51 9.22
CA ILE A 198 20.40 13.23 9.90
C ILE A 198 21.70 12.44 10.11
N GLU A 199 22.60 12.42 9.14
CA GLU A 199 23.89 11.75 9.28
C GLU A 199 24.79 12.45 10.32
N ALA A 200 24.80 13.79 10.34
CA ALA A 200 25.46 14.57 11.37
C ALA A 200 24.91 14.25 12.77
N PHE A 201 23.58 14.26 12.94
CA PHE A 201 22.90 13.91 14.20
C PHE A 201 23.20 12.48 14.65
N LYS A 202 23.20 11.52 13.73
CA LYS A 202 23.59 10.13 14.05
C LYS A 202 25.03 10.05 14.54
N SER A 203 25.92 10.85 13.94
CA SER A 203 27.32 10.91 14.34
C SER A 203 27.53 11.56 15.71
N SER A 204 26.79 12.62 16.04
CA SER A 204 26.84 13.27 17.35
C SER A 204 26.25 12.37 18.43
N TYR A 205 25.07 11.78 18.20
CA TYR A 205 24.46 10.82 19.10
C TYR A 205 25.36 9.62 19.40
N SER A 206 26.06 9.09 18.38
CA SER A 206 27.03 8.01 18.59
C SER A 206 28.22 8.44 19.45
N LYS A 207 28.68 9.70 19.36
CA LYS A 207 29.74 10.24 20.22
C LYS A 207 29.25 10.41 21.65
N GLU A 208 28.08 11.01 21.84
CA GLU A 208 27.46 11.17 23.16
C GLU A 208 27.23 9.83 23.85
N LEU A 209 26.77 8.81 23.11
CA LEU A 209 26.58 7.47 23.66
C LEU A 209 27.91 6.82 24.09
N GLN A 210 29.00 7.09 23.37
CA GLN A 210 30.34 6.62 23.76
C GLN A 210 30.83 7.36 25.01
N GLU A 211 30.59 8.67 25.10
CA GLU A 211 30.95 9.48 26.27
C GLU A 211 30.17 9.04 27.52
N ILE A 212 28.87 8.78 27.40
CA ILE A 212 28.05 8.23 28.50
C ILE A 212 28.60 6.88 28.97
N LYS A 213 28.98 5.98 28.05
CA LYS A 213 29.59 4.69 28.40
C LYS A 213 30.93 4.86 29.11
N HIS A 214 31.75 5.80 28.65
CA HIS A 214 33.03 6.12 29.27
C HIS A 214 32.84 6.64 30.69
N LEU A 215 32.00 7.66 30.87
CA LEU A 215 31.67 8.24 32.18
C LEU A 215 31.04 7.21 33.13
N SER A 216 30.19 6.32 32.61
CA SER A 216 29.62 5.22 33.41
C SER A 216 30.72 4.25 33.90
N GLY A 217 31.71 3.96 33.06
CA GLY A 217 32.86 3.15 33.44
C GLY A 217 33.73 3.82 34.50
N GLU A 218 34.02 5.11 34.33
CA GLU A 218 34.74 5.92 35.34
C GLU A 218 33.97 5.96 36.67
N LEU A 219 32.65 6.11 36.63
CA LEU A 219 31.81 6.09 37.84
C LEU A 219 31.88 4.73 38.54
N GLU A 220 31.84 3.63 37.79
CA GLU A 220 31.95 2.28 38.36
C GLU A 220 33.33 2.04 39.00
N GLU A 221 34.40 2.51 38.35
CA GLU A 221 35.76 2.47 38.89
C GLU A 221 35.88 3.29 40.18
N THR A 222 35.42 4.54 40.19
CA THR A 222 35.45 5.39 41.40
C THR A 222 34.56 4.84 42.53
N MET A 223 33.43 4.20 42.21
CA MET A 223 32.61 3.49 43.19
C MET A 223 33.34 2.28 43.78
N ALA A 224 34.07 1.52 42.95
CA ALA A 224 34.88 0.38 43.41
C ALA A 224 36.04 0.82 44.31
N GLU A 225 36.75 1.89 43.95
CA GLU A 225 37.79 2.51 44.78
C GLU A 225 37.24 3.00 46.12
N LEU A 226 36.05 3.64 46.11
CA LEU A 226 35.37 4.07 47.33
C LEU A 226 35.03 2.87 48.22
N GLU A 227 34.51 1.79 47.65
CA GLU A 227 34.17 0.59 48.41
C GLU A 227 35.42 -0.12 48.96
N GLU A 228 36.53 -0.12 48.21
CA GLU A 228 37.83 -0.58 48.72
C GLU A 228 38.33 0.30 49.88
N SER A 229 38.20 1.61 49.77
CA SER A 229 38.57 2.56 50.83
C SER A 229 37.73 2.33 52.11
N ARG A 230 36.42 2.05 51.96
CA ARG A 230 35.53 1.68 53.06
C ARG A 230 35.96 0.38 53.72
N ARG A 231 36.29 -0.66 52.93
CA ARG A 231 36.81 -1.93 53.45
C ARG A 231 38.12 -1.73 54.23
N LYS A 232 39.05 -0.93 53.70
CA LYS A 232 40.30 -0.55 54.39
C LYS A 232 40.02 0.17 55.71
N LEU A 233 39.07 1.11 55.73
CA LEU A 233 38.66 1.82 56.96
C LEU A 233 38.12 0.86 58.03
N VAL A 234 37.25 -0.08 57.66
CA VAL A 234 36.69 -1.09 58.57
C VAL A 234 37.80 -1.97 59.15
N ILE A 235 38.77 -2.40 58.35
CA ILE A 235 39.94 -3.16 58.82
C ILE A 235 40.76 -2.35 59.82
N LEU A 236 40.99 -1.06 59.55
CA LEU A 236 41.71 -0.17 60.47
C LEU A 236 40.94 0.07 61.79
N GLN A 237 39.60 0.19 61.74
CA GLN A 237 38.77 0.27 62.94
C GLN A 237 38.83 -1.02 63.76
N LEU A 238 38.76 -2.19 63.13
CA LEU A 238 38.92 -3.49 63.78
C LEU A 238 40.29 -3.65 64.44
N GLN A 239 41.37 -3.22 63.77
CA GLN A 239 42.72 -3.25 64.35
C GLN A 239 42.85 -2.30 65.55
N ARG A 240 42.23 -1.13 65.50
CA ARG A 240 42.19 -0.15 66.60
C ARG A 240 41.40 -0.65 67.81
N HIS A 241 40.33 -1.41 67.60
CA HIS A 241 39.54 -2.01 68.67
C HIS A 241 40.12 -3.33 69.20
N GLY A 242 40.75 -4.14 68.35
CA GLY A 242 41.40 -5.41 68.73
C GLY A 242 42.68 -5.23 69.55
N SER A 243 43.43 -4.15 69.33
CA SER A 243 44.64 -3.85 70.12
C SER A 243 44.34 -3.24 71.50
N SER A 244 43.08 -2.87 71.80
CA SER A 244 42.67 -2.41 73.14
C SER A 244 42.39 -3.56 74.12
N LEU A 245 42.26 -4.81 73.65
CA LEU A 245 41.91 -5.97 74.50
C LEU A 245 43.11 -6.86 74.87
N MET A 246 44.29 -6.60 74.29
CA MET A 246 45.45 -7.49 74.38
C MET A 246 46.53 -7.02 75.36
N ASN A 247 46.12 -6.39 76.47
CA ASN A 247 46.97 -6.02 77.61
C ASN A 247 46.29 -6.39 78.92
N MET A 248 45.98 -7.67 79.18
CA MET A 248 45.77 -8.19 80.55
C MET A 248 46.19 -9.67 80.63
N SER A 249 47.42 -9.88 81.12
CA SER A 249 47.94 -10.99 81.92
C SER A 249 47.60 -12.45 81.57
N GLY A 250 48.59 -13.15 81.02
CA GLY A 250 48.72 -14.61 81.07
C GLY A 250 49.52 -15.08 82.31
N PRO A 251 49.25 -16.29 82.84
CA PRO A 251 49.75 -16.76 84.13
C PRO A 251 51.12 -17.42 84.02
N ASN A 252 52.00 -17.20 85.01
CA ASN A 252 53.24 -17.95 85.13
C ASN A 252 53.28 -18.67 86.49
N ALA A 253 53.26 -19.99 86.44
CA ALA A 253 53.45 -20.91 87.54
C ALA A 253 54.95 -21.04 87.85
N VAL A 254 55.36 -20.95 89.12
CA VAL A 254 56.57 -21.63 89.67
C VAL A 254 56.45 -21.77 91.21
N ASN A 255 56.40 -23.03 91.65
CA ASN A 255 56.98 -23.67 92.85
C ASN A 255 56.96 -22.99 94.24
N GLY A 256 56.15 -23.58 95.14
CA GLY A 256 56.60 -24.49 96.20
C GLY A 256 57.43 -23.96 97.39
N ALA A 257 56.88 -24.06 98.60
CA ALA A 257 57.56 -24.61 99.78
C ALA A 257 56.59 -24.88 100.94
N VAL A 258 56.85 -25.99 101.61
CA VAL A 258 56.19 -26.55 102.80
C VAL A 258 56.50 -25.73 104.05
N SER A 259 55.54 -25.60 104.96
CA SER A 259 55.83 -25.57 106.40
C SER A 259 54.66 -26.15 107.19
N ALA A 260 54.93 -27.30 107.80
CA ALA A 260 54.17 -27.88 108.88
C ALA A 260 54.13 -26.93 110.09
N ASP A 261 52.98 -26.86 110.76
CA ASP A 261 52.98 -26.61 112.20
C ASP A 261 51.85 -27.38 112.89
N LYS A 262 52.09 -27.64 114.17
CA LYS A 262 51.71 -28.81 114.94
C LYS A 262 50.26 -28.86 115.41
N SER A 263 49.85 -30.11 115.57
CA SER A 263 48.99 -30.64 116.64
C SER A 263 48.95 -29.82 117.94
N SER A 264 47.74 -29.51 118.39
CA SER A 264 47.40 -29.57 119.82
C SER A 264 45.94 -30.00 119.93
N ASP A 265 45.77 -31.31 120.01
CA ASP A 265 44.63 -31.95 120.67
C ASP A 265 44.76 -31.58 122.16
N GLU A 266 44.18 -30.45 122.56
CA GLU A 266 44.18 -29.95 123.92
C GLU A 266 42.74 -29.71 124.37
N ASN A 267 42.16 -30.75 124.96
CA ASN A 267 41.11 -30.70 125.97
C ASN A 267 40.08 -29.56 125.79
N MET A 268 39.27 -29.66 124.73
CA MET A 268 38.20 -28.72 124.41
C MET A 268 37.23 -28.63 125.59
N GLY A 269 37.18 -27.46 126.24
CA GLY A 269 36.29 -27.25 127.37
C GLY A 269 34.83 -27.38 126.92
N TRP A 270 33.93 -27.77 127.83
CA TRP A 270 32.49 -27.90 127.52
C TRP A 270 31.87 -26.63 126.92
N GLY A 271 32.46 -25.44 127.19
CA GLY A 271 32.10 -24.17 126.56
C GLY A 271 32.53 -24.09 125.09
N ASP A 272 33.80 -24.40 124.79
CA ASP A 272 34.33 -24.39 123.42
C ASP A 272 33.65 -25.44 122.54
N LEU A 273 33.29 -26.60 123.12
CA LEU A 273 32.51 -27.62 122.44
C LEU A 273 31.10 -27.12 122.11
N LYS A 274 30.49 -26.32 122.98
CA LYS A 274 29.18 -25.73 122.75
C LYS A 274 29.23 -24.63 121.69
N ASP A 275 30.23 -23.77 121.73
CA ASP A 275 30.41 -22.70 120.75
C ASP A 275 30.73 -23.28 119.36
N ALA A 276 31.56 -24.32 119.26
CA ALA A 276 31.80 -25.03 118.01
C ALA A 276 30.55 -25.74 117.47
N VAL A 277 29.68 -26.26 118.35
CA VAL A 277 28.40 -26.85 117.96
C VAL A 277 27.41 -25.78 117.48
N ASP A 278 27.35 -24.63 118.15
CA ASP A 278 26.50 -23.51 117.74
C ASP A 278 27.00 -22.88 116.43
N GLU A 279 28.32 -22.73 116.25
CA GLU A 279 28.92 -22.29 114.99
C GLU A 279 28.66 -23.29 113.86
N ALA A 280 28.86 -24.59 114.09
CA ALA A 280 28.54 -25.64 113.12
C ALA A 280 27.05 -25.65 112.75
N LYS A 281 26.16 -25.34 113.70
CA LYS A 281 24.72 -25.24 113.47
C LYS A 281 24.36 -24.00 112.64
N THR A 282 24.98 -22.86 112.90
CA THR A 282 24.81 -21.66 112.06
C THR A 282 25.38 -21.86 110.65
N LEU A 283 26.56 -22.48 110.53
CA LEU A 283 27.18 -22.81 109.25
C LEU A 283 26.33 -23.80 108.45
N ALA A 284 25.81 -24.84 109.11
CA ALA A 284 24.89 -25.79 108.48
C ALA A 284 23.60 -25.10 108.04
N GLY A 285 23.06 -24.17 108.84
CA GLY A 285 21.89 -23.36 108.49
C GLY A 285 22.13 -22.48 107.26
N ASN A 286 23.27 -21.78 107.21
CA ASN A 286 23.66 -20.96 106.05
C ASN A 286 23.87 -21.82 104.81
N ARG A 287 24.50 -22.99 104.96
CA ARG A 287 24.70 -23.93 103.84
C ARG A 287 23.37 -24.48 103.31
N LEU A 288 22.39 -24.67 104.18
CA LEU A 288 21.04 -25.11 103.80
C LEU A 288 20.29 -23.99 103.05
N LEU A 289 20.45 -22.73 103.47
CA LEU A 289 19.91 -21.56 102.77
C LEU A 289 20.51 -21.40 101.38
N GLU A 290 21.84 -21.45 101.23
CA GLU A 290 22.52 -21.41 99.93
C GLU A 290 22.06 -22.55 99.01
N LEU A 291 21.87 -23.75 99.57
CA LEU A 291 21.38 -24.90 98.79
C LEU A 291 19.93 -24.70 98.35
N HIS A 292 19.10 -24.09 99.19
CA HIS A 292 17.73 -23.74 98.82
C HIS A 292 17.69 -22.67 97.71
N GLU A 293 18.47 -21.59 97.84
CA GLU A 293 18.56 -20.53 96.82
C GLU A 293 19.04 -21.10 95.48
N THR A 294 20.10 -21.92 95.48
CA THR A 294 20.58 -22.56 94.25
C THR A 294 19.60 -23.58 93.67
N GLN A 295 18.77 -24.22 94.49
CA GLN A 295 17.70 -25.09 94.02
C GLN A 295 16.58 -24.28 93.36
N GLU A 296 16.26 -23.11 93.90
CA GLU A 296 15.26 -22.18 93.35
C GLU A 296 15.74 -21.56 92.03
N ASP A 297 17.01 -21.15 91.95
CA ASP A 297 17.64 -20.67 90.71
C ASP A 297 17.66 -21.76 89.62
N ASN A 298 18.00 -23.01 90.00
CA ASN A 298 17.95 -24.13 89.07
C ASN A 298 16.52 -24.40 88.57
N LEU A 299 15.51 -24.24 89.42
CA LEU A 299 14.11 -24.36 89.02
C LEU A 299 13.72 -23.27 88.01
N ILE A 300 14.13 -22.02 88.25
CA ILE A 300 13.89 -20.91 87.33
C ILE A 300 14.55 -21.17 85.96
N LEU A 301 15.82 -21.58 85.95
CA LEU A 301 16.54 -21.92 84.73
C LEU A 301 15.91 -23.11 83.99
N SER A 302 15.46 -24.13 84.72
CA SER A 302 14.77 -25.28 84.13
C SER A 302 13.45 -24.87 83.47
N ASN A 303 12.67 -24.01 84.11
CA ASN A 303 11.42 -23.49 83.54
C ASN A 303 11.68 -22.65 82.28
N GLN A 304 12.72 -21.80 82.28
CA GLN A 304 13.11 -21.02 81.10
C GLN A 304 13.57 -21.92 79.94
N LEU A 305 14.28 -23.01 80.23
CA LEU A 305 14.67 -24.00 79.23
C LEU A 305 13.46 -24.75 78.65
N GLU A 306 12.47 -25.08 79.49
CA GLU A 306 11.24 -25.73 79.06
C GLU A 306 10.39 -24.81 78.17
N ASP A 307 10.28 -23.53 78.52
CA ASP A 307 9.62 -22.50 77.70
C ASP A 307 10.29 -22.32 76.34
N LEU A 308 11.64 -22.26 76.31
CA LEU A 308 12.40 -22.18 75.05
C LEU A 308 12.24 -23.46 74.21
N GLN A 309 12.23 -24.63 74.85
CA GLN A 309 12.01 -25.89 74.16
C GLN A 309 10.59 -25.99 73.59
N ALA A 310 9.58 -25.46 74.29
CA ALA A 310 8.20 -25.38 73.80
C ALA A 310 8.09 -24.43 72.60
N GLN A 311 8.74 -23.27 72.65
CA GLN A 311 8.80 -22.31 71.53
C GLN A 311 9.50 -22.89 70.30
N LEU A 312 10.58 -23.65 70.48
CA LEU A 312 11.31 -24.26 69.36
C LEU A 312 10.57 -25.45 68.72
N LYS A 313 9.68 -26.12 69.47
CA LYS A 313 8.82 -27.20 68.97
C LYS A 313 7.56 -26.70 68.27
N ASP A 314 7.20 -25.43 68.44
CA ASP A 314 6.10 -24.82 67.70
C ASP A 314 6.60 -24.40 66.32
N ASP A 315 6.26 -25.19 65.30
CA ASP A 315 6.64 -24.94 63.91
C ASP A 315 6.19 -23.53 63.43
N ASN A 316 5.10 -22.97 63.99
CA ASN A 316 4.64 -21.63 63.66
C ASN A 316 5.56 -20.52 64.17
N TYR A 317 6.30 -20.78 65.27
CA TYR A 317 7.24 -19.80 65.81
C TYR A 317 8.42 -19.59 64.85
N VAL A 318 8.85 -20.63 64.12
CA VAL A 318 9.92 -20.52 63.12
C VAL A 318 9.51 -19.57 61.98
N PHE A 319 8.30 -19.72 61.44
CA PHE A 319 7.78 -18.87 60.36
C PHE A 319 7.47 -17.42 60.79
N THR A 320 7.15 -17.22 62.07
CA THR A 320 6.89 -15.88 62.64
C THR A 320 8.13 -15.26 63.29
N SER A 321 9.25 -16.00 63.33
CA SER A 321 10.51 -15.51 63.89
C SER A 321 11.07 -14.37 63.05
N LYS A 322 11.63 -13.36 63.73
CA LYS A 322 12.22 -12.17 63.10
C LYS A 322 13.31 -12.49 62.04
N PRO A 323 14.20 -13.50 62.23
CA PRO A 323 15.16 -13.87 61.19
C PRO A 323 14.50 -14.46 59.94
N TYR A 324 13.45 -15.26 60.11
CA TYR A 324 12.72 -15.87 59.00
C TYR A 324 11.94 -14.84 58.20
N THR A 325 11.27 -13.88 58.87
CA THR A 325 10.53 -12.82 58.18
C THR A 325 11.47 -11.93 57.35
N ILE A 326 12.63 -11.54 57.88
CA ILE A 326 13.63 -10.77 57.14
C ILE A 326 14.11 -11.53 55.89
N LEU A 327 14.39 -12.84 56.03
CA LEU A 327 14.81 -13.67 54.89
C LEU A 327 13.69 -13.83 53.85
N SER A 328 12.44 -14.01 54.31
CA SER A 328 11.26 -14.11 53.45
C SER A 328 11.00 -12.81 52.68
N ASP A 329 11.16 -11.65 53.33
CA ASP A 329 11.02 -10.33 52.71
C ASP A 329 12.10 -10.09 51.66
N GLN A 330 13.36 -10.47 51.95
CA GLN A 330 14.46 -10.42 50.99
C GLN A 330 14.21 -11.33 49.78
N LEU A 331 13.67 -12.54 50.01
CA LEU A 331 13.33 -13.47 48.93
C LEU A 331 12.19 -12.91 48.07
N HIS A 332 11.15 -12.32 48.68
CA HIS A 332 10.08 -11.66 47.94
C HIS A 332 10.58 -10.48 47.11
N HIS A 333 11.48 -9.67 47.67
CA HIS A 333 12.09 -8.55 46.95
C HIS A 333 12.89 -9.03 45.73
N LEU A 334 13.77 -10.03 45.91
CA LEU A 334 14.54 -10.62 44.82
C LEU A 334 13.63 -11.24 43.75
N ASN A 335 12.53 -11.90 44.16
CA ASN A 335 11.57 -12.46 43.22
C ASN A 335 10.84 -11.37 42.40
N ALA A 336 10.51 -10.25 43.03
CA ALA A 336 9.93 -9.10 42.35
C ALA A 336 10.92 -8.45 41.36
N GLU A 337 12.22 -8.37 41.70
CA GLU A 337 13.25 -7.91 40.77
C GLU A 337 13.43 -8.86 39.59
N ILE A 338 13.42 -10.18 39.82
CA ILE A 338 13.49 -11.19 38.76
C ILE A 338 12.32 -11.03 37.78
N GLU A 339 11.09 -10.88 38.27
CA GLU A 339 9.92 -10.65 37.39
C GLU A 339 10.02 -9.32 36.63
N ARG A 340 10.56 -8.26 37.25
CA ARG A 340 10.83 -6.99 36.56
C ARG A 340 11.82 -7.17 35.41
N TYR A 341 12.94 -7.87 35.65
CA TYR A 341 13.94 -8.12 34.61
C TYR A 341 13.40 -9.03 33.52
N LYS A 342 12.58 -10.02 33.86
CA LYS A 342 11.90 -10.87 32.88
C LYS A 342 10.97 -10.06 31.97
N GLY A 343 10.17 -9.15 32.52
CA GLY A 343 9.34 -8.23 31.74
C GLY A 343 10.17 -7.33 30.80
N LEU A 344 11.32 -6.83 31.26
CA LEU A 344 12.24 -6.07 30.41
C LEU A 344 12.82 -6.92 29.26
N VAL A 345 13.20 -8.16 29.54
CA VAL A 345 13.71 -9.09 28.53
C VAL A 345 12.65 -9.42 27.49
N GLU A 346 11.38 -9.62 27.89
CA GLU A 346 10.26 -9.84 26.97
C GLU A 346 10.03 -8.64 26.05
N VAL A 347 10.10 -7.41 26.58
CA VAL A 347 10.00 -6.18 25.78
C VAL A 347 11.15 -6.09 24.79
N LEU A 348 12.40 -6.27 25.23
CA LEU A 348 13.59 -6.25 24.36
C LEU A 348 13.54 -7.34 23.28
N GLN A 349 13.01 -8.51 23.60
CA GLN A 349 12.85 -9.60 22.64
C GLN A 349 11.79 -9.24 21.57
N ASN A 350 10.70 -8.58 21.96
CA ASN A 350 9.69 -8.09 21.02
C ASN A 350 10.26 -6.98 20.13
N ASP A 351 11.01 -6.03 20.69
CA ASP A 351 11.65 -4.96 19.92
C ASP A 351 12.64 -5.55 18.90
N LYS A 352 13.48 -6.51 19.30
CA LYS A 352 14.38 -7.24 18.40
C LYS A 352 13.62 -7.87 17.22
N ASN A 353 12.48 -8.51 17.48
CA ASN A 353 11.66 -9.13 16.43
C ASN A 353 11.10 -8.08 15.46
N GLN A 354 10.62 -6.95 15.98
CA GLN A 354 10.15 -5.84 15.13
C GLN A 354 11.28 -5.23 14.30
N PHE A 355 12.48 -5.06 14.87
CA PHE A 355 13.64 -4.58 14.11
C PHE A 355 14.04 -5.55 13.01
N LEU A 356 14.08 -6.86 13.29
CA LEU A 356 14.38 -7.87 12.28
C LEU A 356 13.34 -7.88 11.14
N GLN A 357 12.06 -7.64 11.47
CA GLN A 357 11.02 -7.51 10.44
C GLN A 357 11.24 -6.26 9.58
N ARG A 358 11.50 -5.09 10.20
CA ARG A 358 11.79 -3.86 9.47
C ARG A 358 13.04 -4.00 8.59
N GLU A 359 14.07 -4.69 9.06
CA GLU A 359 15.28 -4.96 8.28
C GLU A 359 14.95 -5.79 7.03
N LYS A 360 14.16 -6.86 7.15
CA LYS A 360 13.72 -7.66 5.99
C LYS A 360 12.92 -6.84 4.99
N GLU A 361 12.02 -5.97 5.46
CA GLU A 361 11.26 -5.07 4.60
C GLU A 361 12.17 -4.06 3.87
N MET A 362 13.21 -3.55 4.54
CA MET A 362 14.19 -2.65 3.93
C MET A 362 15.07 -3.38 2.90
N CYS A 363 15.49 -4.61 3.16
CA CYS A 363 16.21 -5.43 2.18
C CYS A 363 15.36 -5.68 0.92
N ALA A 364 14.08 -6.04 1.08
CA ALA A 364 13.17 -6.22 -0.05
C ALA A 364 12.96 -4.92 -0.87
N LYS A 365 12.91 -3.76 -0.19
CA LYS A 365 12.90 -2.45 -0.86
C LYS A 365 14.22 -2.14 -1.57
N GLY A 366 15.36 -2.56 -1.03
CA GLY A 366 16.66 -2.44 -1.68
C GLY A 366 16.72 -3.23 -2.98
N GLU A 367 16.28 -4.49 -2.96
CA GLU A 367 16.21 -5.34 -4.16
C GLU A 367 15.28 -4.76 -5.23
N SER A 368 14.15 -4.14 -4.85
CA SER A 368 13.26 -3.50 -5.81
C SER A 368 13.87 -2.23 -6.43
N VAL A 369 14.60 -1.43 -5.65
CA VAL A 369 15.35 -0.28 -6.15
C VAL A 369 16.44 -0.72 -7.12
N ASP A 370 17.16 -1.80 -6.85
CA ASP A 370 18.18 -2.31 -7.76
C ASP A 370 17.58 -2.84 -9.07
N ASN A 371 16.41 -3.48 -9.03
CA ASN A 371 15.66 -3.85 -10.24
C ASN A 371 15.23 -2.62 -11.06
N ILE A 372 14.80 -1.54 -10.39
CA ILE A 372 14.47 -0.27 -11.06
C ILE A 372 15.72 0.37 -11.68
N LYS A 373 16.87 0.35 -11.01
CA LYS A 373 18.13 0.85 -11.59
C LYS A 373 18.54 0.06 -12.83
N GLN A 374 18.40 -1.27 -12.80
CA GLN A 374 18.70 -2.11 -13.96
C GLN A 374 17.78 -1.78 -15.15
N SER A 375 16.49 -1.55 -14.91
CA SER A 375 15.56 -1.17 -15.98
C SER A 375 15.85 0.23 -16.53
N ILE A 376 16.20 1.20 -15.67
CA ILE A 376 16.64 2.54 -16.10
C ILE A 376 17.87 2.42 -17.01
N THR A 377 18.90 1.68 -16.59
CA THR A 377 20.13 1.49 -17.37
C THR A 377 19.83 0.85 -18.73
N ALA A 378 18.88 -0.10 -18.79
CA ALA A 378 18.45 -0.72 -20.04
C ALA A 378 17.72 0.27 -20.96
N TYR A 379 16.88 1.15 -20.41
CA TYR A 379 16.21 2.20 -21.18
C TYR A 379 17.18 3.27 -21.67
N GLU A 380 18.16 3.67 -20.86
CA GLU A 380 19.23 4.59 -21.26
C GLU A 380 20.02 4.04 -22.45
N ALA A 381 20.45 2.77 -22.39
CA ALA A 381 21.12 2.11 -23.51
C ALA A 381 20.25 2.08 -24.77
N LYS A 382 18.93 1.91 -24.63
CA LYS A 382 18.02 1.94 -25.77
C LYS A 382 17.86 3.34 -26.38
N ILE A 383 17.85 4.36 -25.54
CA ILE A 383 17.83 5.76 -25.99
C ILE A 383 19.09 6.07 -26.78
N GLU A 384 20.27 5.73 -26.26
CA GLU A 384 21.55 5.92 -26.97
C GLU A 384 21.57 5.21 -28.34
N GLU A 385 21.03 3.99 -28.42
CA GLU A 385 20.90 3.26 -29.69
C GLU A 385 20.01 4.00 -30.70
N LEU A 386 18.87 4.52 -30.25
CA LEU A 386 17.92 5.25 -31.10
C LEU A 386 18.49 6.60 -31.56
N GLU A 387 19.19 7.32 -30.68
CA GLU A 387 19.90 8.56 -31.04
C GLU A 387 20.96 8.30 -32.12
N HIS A 388 21.69 7.19 -32.01
CA HIS A 388 22.65 6.79 -33.03
C HIS A 388 21.99 6.49 -34.39
N GLN A 389 20.82 5.83 -34.39
CA GLN A 389 20.05 5.57 -35.61
C GLN A 389 19.52 6.86 -36.26
N ILE A 390 19.11 7.85 -35.47
CA ILE A 390 18.69 9.16 -35.98
C ILE A 390 19.87 9.88 -36.64
N LEU A 391 21.04 9.94 -35.98
CA LEU A 391 22.24 10.55 -36.54
C LEU A 391 22.66 9.91 -37.87
N LYS A 392 22.60 8.58 -37.95
CA LYS A 392 22.86 7.84 -39.18
C LYS A 392 21.89 8.22 -40.30
N SER A 393 20.59 8.27 -40.00
CA SER A 393 19.56 8.61 -40.98
C SER A 393 19.70 10.06 -41.50
N MET A 394 20.11 11.00 -40.65
CA MET A 394 20.41 12.37 -41.06
C MET A 394 21.62 12.45 -41.99
N ALA A 395 22.68 11.67 -41.73
CA ALA A 395 23.83 11.60 -42.62
C ALA A 395 23.45 11.04 -44.01
N GLU A 396 22.68 9.95 -44.05
CA GLU A 396 22.18 9.36 -45.30
C GLU A 396 21.30 10.34 -46.10
N LYS A 397 20.44 11.11 -45.41
CA LYS A 397 19.64 12.17 -46.04
C LYS A 397 20.54 13.22 -46.70
N ASN A 398 21.54 13.72 -45.97
CA ASN A 398 22.43 14.77 -46.48
C ASN A 398 23.21 14.29 -47.72
N ASP A 399 23.67 13.04 -47.74
CA ASP A 399 24.35 12.45 -48.90
C ASP A 399 23.44 12.38 -50.14
N LEU A 400 22.15 12.08 -49.96
CA LEU A 400 21.17 12.07 -51.05
C LEU A 400 20.88 13.47 -51.56
N GLU A 401 20.78 14.45 -50.67
CA GLU A 401 20.57 15.86 -51.03
C GLU A 401 21.72 16.41 -51.87
N ILE A 402 22.97 16.08 -51.52
CA ILE A 402 24.16 16.43 -52.32
C ILE A 402 24.08 15.82 -53.72
N LYS A 403 23.74 14.53 -53.85
CA LYS A 403 23.62 13.86 -55.15
C LYS A 403 22.53 14.48 -56.04
N VAL A 404 21.43 14.94 -55.43
CA VAL A 404 20.36 15.64 -56.16
C VAL A 404 20.85 16.99 -56.66
N GLU A 405 21.54 17.77 -55.83
CA GLU A 405 22.10 19.08 -56.20
C GLU A 405 23.14 18.96 -57.34
N GLU A 406 23.99 17.92 -57.30
CA GLU A 406 24.95 17.59 -58.36
C GLU A 406 24.24 17.27 -59.69
N SER A 407 23.16 16.47 -59.64
CA SER A 407 22.38 16.12 -60.83
C SER A 407 21.66 17.32 -61.46
N LEU A 408 21.31 18.32 -60.65
CA LEU A 408 20.70 19.58 -61.10
C LEU A 408 21.72 20.49 -61.80
N GLN A 409 22.98 20.53 -61.32
CA GLN A 409 24.04 21.34 -61.93
C GLN A 409 24.55 20.81 -63.27
N ASP A 410 24.49 19.49 -63.49
CA ASP A 410 25.00 18.85 -64.72
C ASP A 410 24.09 19.03 -65.96
N SER A 411 22.86 19.53 -65.79
CA SER A 411 21.90 19.75 -66.88
C SER A 411 22.13 21.08 -67.66
N GLY A 412 23.25 21.17 -68.40
CA GLY A 412 23.66 22.35 -69.16
C GLY A 412 23.52 22.26 -70.69
N LYS A 413 22.35 22.65 -71.23
CA LYS A 413 22.09 23.29 -72.55
C LYS A 413 22.78 22.74 -73.82
N LYS A 414 22.08 21.88 -74.61
CA LYS A 414 22.00 22.02 -76.09
C LYS A 414 20.88 21.27 -76.87
N ASP A 415 19.94 20.54 -76.26
CA ASP A 415 18.98 19.73 -77.04
C ASP A 415 17.49 20.13 -76.89
N PHE A 416 17.21 21.41 -76.62
CA PHE A 416 15.89 21.91 -76.23
C PHE A 416 14.70 21.56 -77.16
N LYS A 417 14.90 21.21 -78.43
CA LYS A 417 13.79 20.92 -79.36
C LYS A 417 13.47 19.44 -79.49
N ASP A 418 14.49 18.59 -79.60
CA ASP A 418 14.32 17.15 -79.63
C ASP A 418 14.08 16.62 -78.21
N GLU A 419 14.68 17.24 -77.18
CA GLU A 419 14.31 17.02 -75.79
C GLU A 419 12.89 17.48 -75.50
N ILE A 420 12.33 18.55 -76.07
CA ILE A 420 10.91 18.86 -75.80
C ILE A 420 9.99 17.77 -76.37
N HIS A 421 10.31 17.19 -77.52
CA HIS A 421 9.52 16.08 -78.07
C HIS A 421 9.73 14.77 -77.29
N VAL A 422 10.96 14.46 -76.91
CA VAL A 422 11.29 13.30 -76.06
C VAL A 422 10.75 13.48 -74.64
N MET A 423 10.81 14.68 -74.08
CA MET A 423 10.20 15.05 -72.79
C MET A 423 8.69 15.06 -72.88
N ALA A 424 8.07 15.49 -73.98
CA ALA A 424 6.62 15.40 -74.14
C ALA A 424 6.17 13.93 -74.24
N ALA A 425 6.90 13.09 -74.98
CA ALA A 425 6.64 11.65 -75.06
C ALA A 425 6.94 10.94 -73.73
N ALA A 426 8.01 11.32 -73.04
CA ALA A 426 8.38 10.80 -71.73
C ALA A 426 7.39 11.26 -70.65
N LEU A 427 6.96 12.52 -70.67
CA LEU A 427 5.91 13.05 -69.78
C LEU A 427 4.57 12.38 -70.05
N SER A 428 4.21 12.12 -71.30
CA SER A 428 2.97 11.41 -71.62
C SER A 428 3.03 9.95 -71.14
N LYS A 429 4.19 9.30 -71.22
CA LYS A 429 4.42 7.96 -70.71
C LYS A 429 4.52 7.90 -69.18
N GLU A 430 5.16 8.88 -68.56
CA GLU A 430 5.19 9.10 -67.11
C GLU A 430 3.78 9.37 -66.60
N MET A 431 2.98 10.18 -67.30
CA MET A 431 1.59 10.46 -66.96
C MET A 431 0.73 9.20 -67.07
N GLU A 432 0.90 8.39 -68.11
CA GLU A 432 0.25 7.07 -68.22
C GLU A 432 0.70 6.10 -67.11
N MET A 433 2.00 6.10 -66.75
CA MET A 433 2.53 5.27 -65.69
C MET A 433 2.05 5.73 -64.30
N MET A 434 1.98 7.04 -64.08
CA MET A 434 1.43 7.69 -62.89
C MET A 434 -0.07 7.46 -62.78
N GLU A 435 -0.82 7.49 -63.88
CA GLU A 435 -2.25 7.18 -63.91
C GLU A 435 -2.50 5.69 -63.64
N ASN A 436 -1.65 4.80 -64.16
CA ASN A 436 -1.67 3.39 -63.81
C ASN A 436 -1.29 3.13 -62.34
N GLN A 437 -0.32 3.86 -61.79
CA GLN A 437 0.01 3.81 -60.36
C GLN A 437 -1.12 4.38 -59.50
N LEU A 438 -1.75 5.46 -59.95
CA LEU A 438 -2.89 6.07 -59.27
C LEU A 438 -4.07 5.10 -59.24
N ASN A 439 -4.40 4.47 -60.37
CA ASN A 439 -5.46 3.45 -60.44
C ASN A 439 -5.13 2.25 -59.54
N ARG A 440 -3.88 1.74 -59.57
CA ARG A 440 -3.45 0.68 -58.63
C ARG A 440 -3.55 1.11 -57.18
N SER A 441 -3.18 2.35 -56.85
CA SER A 441 -3.29 2.88 -55.49
C SER A 441 -4.76 3.04 -55.06
N LYS A 442 -5.65 3.38 -56.00
CA LYS A 442 -7.09 3.50 -55.78
C LYS A 442 -7.74 2.13 -55.56
N ASP A 443 -7.31 1.12 -56.31
CA ASP A 443 -7.73 -0.27 -56.14
C ASP A 443 -7.21 -0.85 -54.82
N ALA A 444 -5.94 -0.60 -54.47
CA ALA A 444 -5.39 -0.99 -53.18
C ALA A 444 -6.08 -0.26 -52.00
N ALA A 445 -6.47 1.00 -52.18
CA ALA A 445 -7.22 1.75 -51.18
C ALA A 445 -8.65 1.25 -51.02
N SER A 446 -9.33 0.85 -52.10
CA SER A 446 -10.67 0.27 -52.03
C SER A 446 -10.65 -1.13 -51.41
N GLU A 447 -9.63 -1.94 -51.71
CA GLU A 447 -9.39 -3.22 -51.04
C GLU A 447 -9.08 -3.04 -49.54
N ALA A 448 -8.23 -2.06 -49.18
CA ALA A 448 -7.96 -1.74 -47.79
C ALA A 448 -9.21 -1.26 -47.02
N LEU A 449 -10.11 -0.52 -47.68
CA LEU A 449 -11.41 -0.13 -47.12
C LEU A 449 -12.31 -1.35 -46.91
N ALA A 450 -12.43 -2.24 -47.89
CA ALA A 450 -13.22 -3.47 -47.77
C ALA A 450 -12.70 -4.36 -46.62
N LEU A 451 -11.37 -4.54 -46.52
CA LEU A 451 -10.74 -5.28 -45.42
C LEU A 451 -10.94 -4.59 -44.06
N ARG A 452 -10.98 -3.25 -44.02
CA ARG A 452 -11.28 -2.50 -42.80
C ARG A 452 -12.72 -2.68 -42.36
N GLU A 453 -13.67 -2.65 -43.29
CA GLU A 453 -15.09 -2.93 -43.01
C GLU A 453 -15.28 -4.38 -42.52
N GLU A 454 -14.59 -5.34 -43.12
CA GLU A 454 -14.59 -6.73 -42.66
C GLU A 454 -14.00 -6.86 -41.26
N ALA A 455 -12.86 -6.21 -40.98
CA ALA A 455 -12.25 -6.18 -39.66
C ALA A 455 -13.17 -5.54 -38.60
N GLU A 456 -13.87 -4.45 -38.93
CA GLU A 456 -14.86 -3.81 -38.07
C GLU A 456 -16.02 -4.78 -37.76
N SER A 457 -16.52 -5.49 -38.78
CA SER A 457 -17.57 -6.51 -38.63
C SER A 457 -17.14 -7.65 -37.70
N LEU A 458 -15.91 -8.15 -37.86
CA LEU A 458 -15.34 -9.19 -37.00
C LEU A 458 -15.13 -8.68 -35.57
N ARG A 459 -14.76 -7.41 -35.41
CA ARG A 459 -14.60 -6.78 -34.10
C ARG A 459 -15.93 -6.67 -33.36
N THR A 460 -17.01 -6.31 -34.05
CA THR A 460 -18.37 -6.30 -33.48
C THR A 460 -18.85 -7.70 -33.10
N LEU A 461 -18.58 -8.71 -33.94
CA LEU A 461 -18.89 -10.11 -33.66
C LEU A 461 -18.13 -10.60 -32.41
N LEU A 462 -16.83 -10.27 -32.31
CA LEU A 462 -15.99 -10.64 -31.17
C LEU A 462 -16.47 -9.96 -29.88
N ALA A 463 -16.86 -8.68 -29.93
CA ALA A 463 -17.45 -7.99 -28.79
C ALA A 463 -18.74 -8.68 -28.30
N LYS A 464 -19.60 -9.10 -29.24
CA LYS A 464 -20.82 -9.88 -28.92
C LYS A 464 -20.49 -11.24 -28.30
N LYS A 465 -19.45 -11.93 -28.80
CA LYS A 465 -19.02 -13.22 -28.20
C LYS A 465 -18.44 -13.05 -26.80
N ILE A 466 -17.72 -11.97 -26.54
CA ILE A 466 -17.24 -11.63 -25.19
C ILE A 466 -18.41 -11.36 -24.24
N SER A 467 -19.44 -10.62 -24.67
CA SER A 467 -20.61 -10.40 -23.81
C SER A 467 -21.39 -11.69 -23.54
N GLU A 468 -21.58 -12.55 -24.54
CA GLU A 468 -22.19 -13.88 -24.37
C GLU A 468 -21.37 -14.75 -23.39
N GLN A 469 -20.04 -14.75 -23.50
CA GLN A 469 -19.16 -15.47 -22.57
C GLN A 469 -19.30 -14.95 -21.14
N LYS A 470 -19.37 -13.63 -20.95
CA LYS A 470 -19.57 -13.00 -19.64
C LYS A 470 -20.91 -13.40 -19.03
N GLU A 471 -22.00 -13.33 -19.80
CA GLU A 471 -23.32 -13.77 -19.33
C GLU A 471 -23.36 -15.25 -18.94
N ILE A 472 -22.68 -16.12 -19.71
CA ILE A 472 -22.56 -17.55 -19.36
C ILE A 472 -21.74 -17.72 -18.08
N SER A 473 -20.63 -17.01 -17.93
CA SER A 473 -19.79 -17.06 -16.74
C SER A 473 -20.54 -16.57 -15.50
N ASP A 474 -21.31 -15.49 -15.61
CA ASP A 474 -22.11 -14.95 -14.52
C ASP A 474 -23.21 -15.94 -14.09
N ARG A 475 -23.90 -16.55 -15.06
CA ARG A 475 -24.87 -17.63 -14.78
C ARG A 475 -24.23 -18.84 -14.11
N TYR A 476 -23.05 -19.25 -14.57
CA TYR A 476 -22.30 -20.35 -13.97
C TYR A 476 -21.94 -20.05 -12.51
N ASN A 477 -21.42 -18.85 -12.24
CA ASN A 477 -21.06 -18.43 -10.89
C ASN A 477 -22.29 -18.34 -9.96
N ALA A 478 -23.43 -17.89 -10.48
CA ALA A 478 -24.70 -17.89 -9.75
C ALA A 478 -25.14 -19.32 -9.39
N GLN A 479 -25.08 -20.25 -10.35
CA GLN A 479 -25.40 -21.67 -10.11
C GLN A 479 -24.45 -22.32 -9.11
N VAL A 480 -23.15 -22.01 -9.15
CA VAL A 480 -22.18 -22.52 -8.16
C VAL A 480 -22.51 -22.01 -6.75
N SER A 481 -22.93 -20.75 -6.63
CA SER A 481 -23.34 -20.15 -5.35
C SER A 481 -24.62 -20.80 -4.82
N GLU A 482 -25.60 -21.04 -5.70
CA GLU A 482 -26.83 -21.78 -5.37
C GLU A 482 -26.52 -23.21 -4.92
N ILE A 483 -25.67 -23.94 -5.65
CA ILE A 483 -25.19 -25.29 -5.26
C ILE A 483 -24.55 -25.27 -3.87
N LYS A 484 -23.76 -24.24 -3.55
CA LYS A 484 -23.14 -24.12 -2.23
C LYS A 484 -24.19 -23.94 -1.14
N SER A 485 -25.18 -23.06 -1.34
CA SER A 485 -26.29 -22.88 -0.39
C SER A 485 -27.15 -24.14 -0.22
N LEU A 486 -27.41 -24.88 -1.31
CA LEU A 486 -28.13 -26.15 -1.26
C LEU A 486 -27.35 -27.23 -0.51
N LYS A 487 -26.02 -27.26 -0.65
CA LYS A 487 -25.16 -28.18 0.14
C LYS A 487 -25.21 -27.85 1.63
N GLU A 488 -25.14 -26.57 2.00
CA GLU A 488 -25.27 -26.14 3.40
C GLU A 488 -26.66 -26.54 3.97
N LEU A 489 -27.73 -26.36 3.19
CA LEU A 489 -29.08 -26.79 3.58
C LEU A 489 -29.18 -28.31 3.75
N ILE A 490 -28.58 -29.10 2.85
CA ILE A 490 -28.54 -30.56 2.97
C ILE A 490 -27.82 -30.97 4.26
N GLU A 491 -26.67 -30.35 4.58
CA GLU A 491 -25.94 -30.65 5.82
C GLU A 491 -26.76 -30.33 7.07
N THR A 492 -27.55 -29.24 7.05
CA THR A 492 -28.47 -28.93 8.17
C THR A 492 -29.58 -29.96 8.29
N LEU A 493 -30.20 -30.35 7.17
CA LEU A 493 -31.27 -31.36 7.17
C LEU A 493 -30.75 -32.76 7.56
N GLU A 494 -29.52 -33.10 7.22
CA GLU A 494 -28.87 -34.34 7.66
C GLU A 494 -28.66 -34.36 9.19
N LYS A 495 -28.28 -33.23 9.79
CA LYS A 495 -28.18 -33.10 11.26
C LYS A 495 -29.54 -33.21 11.93
N GLU A 496 -30.55 -32.51 11.42
CA GLU A 496 -31.93 -32.62 11.92
C GLU A 496 -32.48 -34.05 11.79
N ASN A 497 -32.20 -34.75 10.69
CA ASN A 497 -32.58 -36.15 10.53
C ASN A 497 -31.89 -37.06 11.53
N GLN A 498 -30.59 -36.86 11.84
CA GLN A 498 -29.89 -37.62 12.88
C GLN A 498 -30.50 -37.39 14.26
N GLU A 499 -30.91 -36.16 14.58
CA GLU A 499 -31.61 -35.81 15.82
C GLU A 499 -32.99 -36.46 15.90
N LEU A 500 -33.76 -36.43 14.80
CA LEU A 500 -35.06 -37.08 14.72
C LEU A 500 -34.95 -38.61 14.80
N GLU A 501 -33.95 -39.20 14.16
CA GLU A 501 -33.67 -40.63 14.25
C GLU A 501 -33.34 -41.03 15.69
N PHE A 502 -32.54 -40.23 16.40
CA PHE A 502 -32.29 -40.41 17.84
C PHE A 502 -33.58 -40.34 18.68
N ILE A 503 -34.50 -39.41 18.36
CA ILE A 503 -35.80 -39.29 19.02
C ILE A 503 -36.68 -40.52 18.73
N VAL A 504 -36.74 -40.98 17.48
CA VAL A 504 -37.50 -42.18 17.08
C VAL A 504 -36.94 -43.43 17.77
N ASP A 505 -35.62 -43.56 17.88
CA ASP A 505 -34.96 -44.67 18.59
C ASP A 505 -35.26 -44.67 20.10
N MET A 506 -35.42 -43.49 20.71
CA MET A 506 -35.93 -43.38 22.08
C MET A 506 -37.37 -43.88 22.19
N TYR A 507 -38.28 -43.40 21.33
CA TYR A 507 -39.69 -43.80 21.39
C TYR A 507 -39.93 -45.26 20.97
N GLY A 508 -39.10 -45.80 20.08
CA GLY A 508 -39.12 -47.21 19.69
C GLY A 508 -38.78 -48.17 20.83
N LYS A 509 -37.99 -47.72 21.82
CA LYS A 509 -37.69 -48.48 23.04
C LYS A 509 -38.81 -48.44 24.09
N GLU A 510 -39.76 -47.51 23.98
CA GLU A 510 -40.86 -47.31 24.93
C GLU A 510 -42.24 -47.83 24.47
N CYS A 511 -42.46 -48.12 23.19
CA CYS A 511 -43.78 -48.52 22.69
C CYS A 511 -43.99 -50.05 22.60
N SER A 512 -44.85 -50.58 23.48
CA SER A 512 -45.25 -52.00 23.54
C SER A 512 -46.36 -52.41 22.54
N GLU A 513 -46.77 -51.54 21.60
CA GLU A 513 -47.86 -51.83 20.65
C GLU A 513 -47.34 -52.05 19.22
N SER A 514 -46.45 -53.04 19.08
CA SER A 514 -45.86 -53.44 17.79
C SER A 514 -46.89 -53.98 16.77
N ARG A 515 -48.07 -54.44 17.21
CA ARG A 515 -49.03 -55.17 16.34
C ARG A 515 -49.94 -54.26 15.52
N THR A 516 -50.40 -53.14 16.09
CA THR A 516 -51.27 -52.18 15.40
C THR A 516 -50.50 -51.37 14.35
N ILE A 517 -49.23 -51.08 14.64
CA ILE A 517 -48.33 -50.33 13.74
C ILE A 517 -48.01 -51.15 12.48
N THR A 518 -47.82 -52.47 12.60
CA THR A 518 -47.54 -53.33 11.44
C THR A 518 -48.72 -53.43 10.47
N GLU A 519 -49.96 -53.52 10.98
CA GLU A 519 -51.17 -53.59 10.15
C GLU A 519 -51.44 -52.27 9.41
N ILE A 520 -51.19 -51.14 10.07
CA ILE A 520 -51.28 -49.81 9.45
C ILE A 520 -50.21 -49.67 8.35
N LYS A 521 -48.94 -50.03 8.62
CA LYS A 521 -47.85 -49.99 7.64
C LYS A 521 -48.11 -50.88 6.43
N GLU A 522 -48.70 -52.06 6.62
CA GLU A 522 -49.08 -52.92 5.50
C GLU A 522 -50.24 -52.33 4.67
N SER A 523 -51.22 -51.71 5.33
CA SER A 523 -52.33 -51.05 4.63
C SER A 523 -51.88 -49.82 3.83
N GLU A 524 -50.94 -49.04 4.37
CA GLU A 524 -50.31 -47.91 3.72
C GLU A 524 -49.47 -48.36 2.52
N ASN A 525 -48.67 -49.42 2.68
CA ASN A 525 -47.91 -49.99 1.56
C ASN A 525 -48.81 -50.52 0.44
N ARG A 526 -49.98 -51.08 0.75
CA ARG A 526 -50.97 -51.48 -0.27
C ARG A 526 -51.56 -50.28 -0.99
N ALA A 527 -51.97 -49.23 -0.27
CA ALA A 527 -52.49 -48.00 -0.86
C ALA A 527 -51.44 -47.29 -1.72
N ARG A 528 -50.18 -47.25 -1.26
CA ARG A 528 -49.06 -46.66 -1.99
C ARG A 528 -48.77 -47.39 -3.30
N LYS A 529 -48.72 -48.72 -3.30
CA LYS A 529 -48.55 -49.52 -4.52
C LYS A 529 -49.68 -49.28 -5.53
N GLN A 530 -50.91 -49.13 -5.04
CA GLN A 530 -52.05 -48.85 -5.90
C GLN A 530 -52.00 -47.43 -6.49
N ALA A 531 -51.57 -46.44 -5.71
CA ALA A 531 -51.36 -45.07 -6.17
C ALA A 531 -50.22 -44.97 -7.19
N GLU A 532 -49.09 -45.67 -6.96
CA GLU A 532 -47.98 -45.73 -7.89
C GLU A 532 -48.41 -46.37 -9.22
N TYR A 533 -49.17 -47.46 -9.19
CA TYR A 533 -49.72 -48.08 -10.41
C TYR A 533 -50.63 -47.13 -11.20
N LEU A 534 -51.54 -46.43 -10.53
CA LEU A 534 -52.43 -45.46 -11.18
C LEU A 534 -51.64 -44.27 -11.74
N ARG A 535 -50.61 -43.81 -11.02
CA ARG A 535 -49.72 -42.74 -11.49
C ARG A 535 -48.98 -43.15 -12.76
N THR A 536 -48.36 -44.33 -12.78
CA THR A 536 -47.65 -44.83 -13.97
C THR A 536 -48.58 -45.02 -15.14
N SER A 537 -49.80 -45.52 -14.93
CA SER A 537 -50.79 -45.68 -16.00
C SER A 537 -51.25 -44.33 -16.57
N LEU A 538 -51.43 -43.32 -15.72
CA LEU A 538 -51.79 -41.96 -16.15
C LEU A 538 -50.63 -41.28 -16.89
N GLU A 539 -49.41 -41.43 -16.40
CA GLU A 539 -48.19 -40.94 -17.05
C GLU A 539 -48.01 -41.58 -18.43
N GLU A 540 -48.21 -42.89 -18.54
CA GLU A 540 -48.16 -43.63 -19.82
C GLU A 540 -49.24 -43.14 -20.80
N HIS A 541 -50.48 -42.97 -20.35
CA HIS A 541 -51.54 -42.44 -21.20
C HIS A 541 -51.26 -40.98 -21.65
N SER A 542 -50.71 -40.16 -20.76
CA SER A 542 -50.32 -38.78 -21.09
C SER A 542 -49.16 -38.74 -22.10
N LEU A 543 -48.24 -39.71 -22.02
CA LEU A 543 -47.15 -39.87 -22.98
C LEU A 543 -47.72 -40.29 -24.34
N GLU A 544 -48.63 -41.26 -24.36
CA GLU A 544 -49.29 -41.73 -25.58
C GLU A 544 -50.03 -40.58 -26.30
N LEU A 545 -50.75 -39.73 -25.56
CA LEU A 545 -51.42 -38.55 -26.14
C LEU A 545 -50.44 -37.55 -26.72
N ARG A 546 -49.31 -37.28 -26.04
CA ARG A 546 -48.26 -36.40 -26.56
C ARG A 546 -47.62 -36.96 -27.82
N VAL A 547 -47.36 -38.27 -27.87
CA VAL A 547 -46.82 -38.94 -29.05
C VAL A 547 -47.82 -38.88 -30.22
N LYS A 548 -49.12 -39.10 -29.97
CA LYS A 548 -50.15 -38.96 -31.01
C LYS A 548 -50.20 -37.53 -31.56
N ALA A 549 -50.20 -36.52 -30.70
CA ALA A 549 -50.19 -35.12 -31.12
C ALA A 549 -48.92 -34.77 -31.92
N ALA A 550 -47.76 -35.29 -31.51
CA ALA A 550 -46.51 -35.10 -32.24
C ALA A 550 -46.54 -35.76 -33.62
N ASN A 551 -47.02 -37.00 -33.72
CA ASN A 551 -47.15 -37.71 -35.00
C ASN A 551 -48.17 -37.02 -35.94
N GLU A 552 -49.28 -36.52 -35.40
CA GLU A 552 -50.26 -35.74 -36.17
C GLU A 552 -49.64 -34.43 -36.70
N ALA A 553 -48.87 -33.72 -35.88
CA ALA A 553 -48.15 -32.52 -36.31
C ALA A 553 -47.07 -32.84 -37.35
N GLU A 554 -46.34 -33.95 -37.18
CA GLU A 554 -45.33 -34.41 -38.15
C GLU A 554 -45.96 -34.74 -39.50
N THR A 555 -47.05 -35.51 -39.53
CA THR A 555 -47.75 -35.84 -40.78
C THR A 555 -48.32 -34.60 -41.46
N ALA A 556 -48.78 -33.60 -40.69
CA ALA A 556 -49.21 -32.32 -41.24
C ALA A 556 -48.03 -31.53 -41.87
N CYS A 557 -46.85 -31.55 -41.23
CA CYS A 557 -45.65 -30.93 -41.76
C CYS A 557 -45.16 -31.64 -43.04
N GLN A 558 -45.12 -32.98 -43.03
CA GLN A 558 -44.74 -33.77 -44.20
C GLN A 558 -45.66 -33.51 -45.40
N ARG A 559 -46.99 -33.40 -45.17
CA ARG A 559 -47.92 -33.02 -46.24
C ARG A 559 -47.64 -31.64 -46.82
N ARG A 560 -47.35 -30.65 -45.96
CA ARG A 560 -46.97 -29.30 -46.41
C ARG A 560 -45.66 -29.30 -47.21
N LEU A 561 -44.70 -30.11 -46.78
CA LEU A 561 -43.44 -30.30 -47.50
C LEU A 561 -43.69 -30.87 -48.90
N CYS A 562 -44.46 -31.96 -49.03
CA CYS A 562 -44.76 -32.55 -50.34
C CYS A 562 -45.51 -31.59 -51.28
N ILE A 563 -46.39 -30.73 -50.75
CA ILE A 563 -47.05 -29.70 -51.56
C ILE A 563 -46.03 -28.66 -52.06
N ALA A 564 -45.18 -28.15 -51.18
CA ALA A 564 -44.16 -27.17 -51.55
C ALA A 564 -43.11 -27.76 -52.52
N GLU A 565 -42.74 -29.03 -52.37
CA GLU A 565 -41.86 -29.73 -53.31
C GLU A 565 -42.50 -29.88 -54.70
N ALA A 566 -43.80 -30.16 -54.76
CA ALA A 566 -44.52 -30.22 -56.04
C ALA A 566 -44.61 -28.84 -56.72
N GLU A 567 -44.89 -27.77 -55.97
CA GLU A 567 -44.90 -26.39 -56.46
C GLU A 567 -43.51 -25.96 -56.98
N LEU A 568 -42.43 -26.36 -56.30
CA LEU A 568 -41.07 -26.09 -56.76
C LEU A 568 -40.76 -26.78 -58.09
N GLU A 569 -41.22 -28.02 -58.28
CA GLU A 569 -41.00 -28.74 -59.53
C GLU A 569 -41.81 -28.13 -60.68
N GLU A 570 -43.04 -27.67 -60.42
CA GLU A 570 -43.85 -26.92 -61.39
C GLU A 570 -43.15 -25.62 -61.81
N LEU A 571 -42.69 -24.82 -60.84
CA LEU A 571 -41.94 -23.59 -61.11
C LEU A 571 -40.65 -23.85 -61.89
N ARG A 572 -39.94 -24.95 -61.63
CA ARG A 572 -38.77 -25.35 -62.41
C ARG A 572 -39.14 -25.62 -63.87
N THR A 573 -40.22 -26.36 -64.11
CA THR A 573 -40.67 -26.63 -65.48
C THR A 573 -41.11 -25.37 -66.23
N ASP A 574 -41.71 -24.40 -65.54
CA ASP A 574 -42.08 -23.10 -66.11
C ASP A 574 -40.85 -22.26 -66.46
N VAL A 575 -39.82 -22.26 -65.60
CA VAL A 575 -38.54 -21.59 -65.88
C VAL A 575 -37.90 -22.21 -67.12
N ASP A 576 -37.79 -23.54 -67.19
CA ASP A 576 -37.23 -24.25 -68.35
C ASP A 576 -38.03 -23.98 -69.64
N ALA A 577 -39.35 -23.82 -69.54
CA ALA A 577 -40.19 -23.42 -70.67
C ALA A 577 -39.88 -21.98 -71.11
N SER A 578 -39.80 -21.05 -70.17
CA SER A 578 -39.48 -19.65 -70.47
C SER A 578 -38.08 -19.47 -71.08
N GLU A 579 -37.09 -20.25 -70.62
CA GLU A 579 -35.73 -20.23 -71.19
C GLU A 579 -35.72 -20.71 -72.64
N ARG A 580 -36.51 -21.75 -72.96
CA ARG A 580 -36.69 -22.22 -74.34
C ARG A 580 -37.34 -21.15 -75.21
N ASP A 581 -38.40 -20.50 -74.74
CA ASP A 581 -39.07 -19.42 -75.48
C ASP A 581 -38.11 -18.24 -75.74
N VAL A 582 -37.27 -17.89 -74.77
CA VAL A 582 -36.23 -16.85 -74.94
C VAL A 582 -35.21 -17.24 -76.00
N LEU A 583 -34.79 -18.51 -76.05
CA LEU A 583 -33.88 -19.00 -77.09
C LEU A 583 -34.52 -18.96 -78.48
N GLU A 584 -35.78 -19.35 -78.59
CA GLU A 584 -36.53 -19.27 -79.86
C GLU A 584 -36.68 -17.82 -80.33
N LEU A 585 -37.02 -16.89 -79.45
CA LEU A 585 -37.10 -15.46 -79.78
C LEU A 585 -35.74 -14.89 -80.20
N LYS A 586 -34.65 -15.28 -79.53
CA LYS A 586 -33.30 -14.87 -79.94
C LYS A 586 -32.95 -15.35 -81.34
N GLU A 587 -33.28 -16.60 -81.68
CA GLU A 587 -33.04 -17.11 -83.03
C GLU A 587 -33.94 -16.42 -84.07
N ALA A 588 -35.20 -16.12 -83.74
CA ALA A 588 -36.09 -15.37 -84.61
C ALA A 588 -35.56 -13.95 -84.89
N ILE A 589 -35.00 -13.27 -83.88
CA ILE A 589 -34.34 -11.97 -84.05
C ILE A 589 -33.14 -12.10 -84.98
N ARG A 590 -32.26 -13.10 -84.77
CA ARG A 590 -31.09 -13.34 -85.62
C ARG A 590 -31.46 -13.57 -87.08
N ILE A 591 -32.54 -14.32 -87.34
CA ILE A 591 -33.06 -14.52 -88.70
C ILE A 591 -33.54 -13.20 -89.30
N LYS A 592 -34.25 -12.36 -88.54
CA LYS A 592 -34.73 -11.06 -89.00
C LYS A 592 -33.59 -10.07 -89.26
N GLU A 593 -32.54 -10.10 -88.46
CA GLU A 593 -31.31 -9.33 -88.71
C GLU A 593 -30.66 -9.78 -90.01
N ALA A 594 -30.51 -11.08 -90.25
CA ALA A 594 -29.96 -11.61 -91.49
C ALA A 594 -30.83 -11.27 -92.73
N GLU A 595 -32.15 -11.31 -92.61
CA GLU A 595 -33.07 -10.80 -93.64
C GLU A 595 -32.87 -9.30 -93.88
N GLY A 596 -32.69 -8.51 -92.81
CA GLY A 596 -32.39 -7.08 -92.89
C GLY A 596 -31.09 -6.80 -93.65
N ASP A 597 -30.02 -7.52 -93.33
CA ASP A 597 -28.73 -7.41 -94.02
C ASP A 597 -28.84 -7.80 -95.50
N ALA A 598 -29.65 -8.81 -95.82
CA ALA A 598 -29.94 -9.20 -97.20
C ALA A 598 -30.69 -8.09 -97.96
N TYR A 599 -31.71 -7.48 -97.34
CA TYR A 599 -32.41 -6.33 -97.93
C TYR A 599 -31.48 -5.13 -98.13
N ILE A 600 -30.59 -4.84 -97.17
CA ILE A 600 -29.59 -3.77 -97.32
C ILE A 600 -28.69 -4.07 -98.52
N SER A 601 -28.20 -5.30 -98.64
CA SER A 601 -27.37 -5.72 -99.77
C SER A 601 -28.09 -5.60 -101.12
N GLU A 602 -29.40 -5.93 -101.16
CA GLU A 602 -30.23 -5.77 -102.35
C GLU A 602 -30.45 -4.29 -102.70
N ILE A 603 -30.70 -3.43 -101.71
CA ILE A 603 -30.80 -1.97 -101.87
C ILE A 603 -29.49 -1.39 -102.41
N GLU A 604 -28.34 -1.81 -101.86
CA GLU A 604 -27.02 -1.39 -102.34
C GLU A 604 -26.80 -1.81 -103.80
N THR A 605 -27.18 -3.04 -104.16
CA THR A 605 -27.06 -3.56 -105.53
C THR A 605 -27.96 -2.80 -106.51
N ILE A 606 -29.21 -2.51 -106.12
CA ILE A 606 -30.15 -1.70 -106.90
C ILE A 606 -29.62 -0.26 -107.03
N GLY A 607 -29.10 0.31 -105.95
CA GLY A 607 -28.46 1.62 -105.93
C GLY A 607 -27.33 1.72 -106.96
N GLN A 608 -26.43 0.72 -106.97
CA GLN A 608 -25.34 0.65 -107.94
C GLN A 608 -25.84 0.55 -109.38
N ALA A 609 -26.86 -0.29 -109.64
CA ALA A 609 -27.45 -0.39 -110.97
C ALA A 609 -28.11 0.92 -111.43
N TYR A 610 -28.70 1.68 -110.52
CA TYR A 610 -29.29 2.98 -110.81
C TYR A 610 -28.22 4.02 -111.14
N GLU A 611 -27.11 4.03 -110.40
CA GLU A 611 -25.94 4.87 -110.68
C GLU A 611 -25.35 4.55 -112.07
N ASP A 612 -25.19 3.26 -112.40
CA ASP A 612 -24.70 2.82 -113.71
C ASP A 612 -25.63 3.28 -114.84
N MET A 613 -26.95 3.11 -114.67
CA MET A 613 -27.95 3.56 -115.62
C MET A 613 -27.93 5.09 -115.78
N GLN A 614 -27.80 5.85 -114.69
CA GLN A 614 -27.69 7.30 -114.72
C GLN A 614 -26.45 7.75 -115.49
N THR A 615 -25.32 7.06 -115.29
CA THR A 615 -24.07 7.29 -116.03
C THR A 615 -24.25 7.00 -117.52
N GLN A 616 -24.93 5.92 -117.89
CA GLN A 616 -25.25 5.60 -119.28
C GLN A 616 -26.19 6.64 -119.92
N ASN A 617 -27.20 7.12 -119.19
CA ASN A 617 -28.10 8.18 -119.65
C ASN A 617 -27.35 9.51 -119.86
N GLN A 618 -26.41 9.86 -118.98
CA GLN A 618 -25.54 11.02 -119.18
C GLN A 618 -24.70 10.88 -120.45
N HIS A 619 -24.15 9.68 -120.71
CA HIS A 619 -23.38 9.41 -121.93
C HIS A 619 -24.24 9.52 -123.21
N LEU A 620 -25.49 9.04 -123.18
CA LEU A 620 -26.43 9.19 -124.29
C LEU A 620 -26.84 10.64 -124.53
N LEU A 621 -27.09 11.41 -123.46
CA LEU A 621 -27.35 12.85 -123.56
C LEU A 621 -26.17 13.59 -124.19
N GLN A 622 -24.93 13.22 -123.84
CA GLN A 622 -23.72 13.76 -124.47
C GLN A 622 -23.67 13.43 -125.96
N GLN A 623 -23.97 12.18 -126.36
CA GLN A 623 -24.02 11.80 -127.78
C GLN A 623 -25.09 12.54 -128.57
N VAL A 624 -26.26 12.78 -127.97
CA VAL A 624 -27.34 13.58 -128.61
C VAL A 624 -26.89 15.03 -128.75
N ALA A 625 -26.28 15.62 -127.72
CA ALA A 625 -25.71 16.96 -127.79
C ALA A 625 -24.64 17.07 -128.89
N ASP A 626 -23.73 16.09 -128.98
CA ASP A 626 -22.69 16.03 -130.03
C ASP A 626 -23.32 15.89 -131.43
N ARG A 627 -24.44 15.17 -131.56
CA ARG A 627 -25.19 15.02 -132.83
C ARG A 627 -25.92 16.31 -133.22
N ASP A 628 -26.50 17.00 -132.25
CA ASP A 628 -27.18 18.27 -132.46
C ASP A 628 -26.16 19.36 -132.83
N ASP A 629 -24.97 19.37 -132.21
CA ASP A 629 -23.83 20.21 -132.60
C ASP A 629 -23.34 19.91 -134.03
N PHE A 630 -23.43 18.65 -134.48
CA PHE A 630 -23.12 18.25 -135.85
C PHE A 630 -24.18 18.73 -136.84
N ASN A 631 -25.46 18.68 -136.47
CA ASN A 631 -26.58 19.16 -137.29
C ASN A 631 -26.59 20.70 -137.43
N ILE A 632 -26.17 21.43 -136.39
CA ILE A 632 -26.03 22.90 -136.45
C ILE A 632 -24.92 23.34 -137.42
N LYS A 633 -23.93 22.48 -137.72
CA LYS A 633 -22.85 22.79 -138.69
C LYS A 633 -23.21 22.50 -140.16
N ILE A 634 -24.40 21.95 -140.45
CA ILE A 634 -24.86 21.58 -141.80
C ILE A 634 -26.00 22.49 -142.32
N VAL A 635 -26.47 23.43 -141.49
CA VAL A 635 -27.30 24.59 -141.91
C VAL A 635 -26.39 25.80 -142.03
#